data_AF-A0A837S6W5-F1
#
_entry.id   AF-A0A837S6W5-F1
#
_cell.length_a   1.000
_cell.length_b   1.000
_cell.length_c   1.000
_cell.angle_alpha   90.00
_cell.angle_beta   90.00
_cell.angle_gamma   90.00
#
_symmetry.space_group_name_H-M   'P 1'
#
loop_
_entity.id
_entity.type
_entity.pdbx_description
1 polymer ?
#
loop_
_entity_poly.entity_id
_entity_poly.type
_entity_poly.pdbx_seq_one_letter_code
_entity_poly.pdbx_strand_id
1 'polypeptide(L)'
;MVTSVDMDGHDVIFVVLNCTPRWKETGKIYKYVKDNYSYKKLCSVNDNIPKAAINKKDNVKLSLKEDIVLPCENNKNYTTKYVIPKISLKKINKGDEFGKVQVYKEDKLLYSEPLIVNNNIKEKSSIIDKFFKGIKKN
;
A
#
# COMPACT_ATOMS: atom_id res chain seq x y z
N MET A 1 -29.62 9.25 -11.92
CA MET A 1 -29.08 10.51 -11.39
C MET A 1 -27.72 10.19 -10.82
N VAL A 2 -26.73 11.03 -11.12
CA VAL A 2 -25.36 10.93 -10.61
C VAL A 2 -25.06 12.25 -9.92
N THR A 3 -24.50 12.19 -8.71
CA THR A 3 -24.15 13.37 -7.92
C THR A 3 -22.82 13.12 -7.24
N SER A 4 -21.89 14.09 -7.30
CA SER A 4 -20.66 14.09 -6.50
C SER A 4 -20.81 15.05 -5.34
N VAL A 5 -20.27 14.70 -4.18
CA VAL A 5 -20.24 15.55 -2.99
C VAL A 5 -18.87 15.42 -2.34
N ASP A 6 -18.25 16.54 -2.00
CA ASP A 6 -17.06 16.56 -1.15
C ASP A 6 -17.41 16.10 0.28
N MET A 7 -16.70 15.07 0.75
CA MET A 7 -16.79 14.53 2.09
C MET A 7 -15.37 14.42 2.66
N ASP A 8 -15.03 15.33 3.57
CA ASP A 8 -13.71 15.40 4.21
C ASP A 8 -12.55 15.53 3.21
N GLY A 9 -12.75 16.30 2.13
CA GLY A 9 -11.72 16.49 1.08
C GLY A 9 -11.67 15.36 0.04
N HIS A 10 -12.66 14.46 0.04
CA HIS A 10 -12.78 13.36 -0.92
C HIS A 10 -14.11 13.43 -1.67
N ASP A 11 -14.07 13.29 -2.99
CA ASP A 11 -15.28 13.21 -3.82
C ASP A 11 -15.98 11.85 -3.66
N VAL A 12 -17.21 11.89 -3.14
CA VAL A 12 -18.09 10.71 -3.05
C VAL A 12 -19.18 10.79 -4.10
N ILE A 13 -19.20 9.79 -4.99
CA ILE A 13 -20.13 9.72 -6.10
C ILE A 13 -21.33 8.83 -5.74
N PHE A 14 -22.52 9.44 -5.72
CA PHE A 14 -23.79 8.75 -5.53
C PHE A 14 -24.48 8.51 -6.87
N VAL A 15 -24.81 7.25 -7.14
CA VAL A 15 -25.51 6.85 -8.37
C VAL A 15 -26.83 6.17 -8.02
N VAL A 16 -27.94 6.71 -8.53
CA VAL A 16 -29.27 6.08 -8.47
C VAL A 16 -29.81 5.85 -9.88
N LEU A 17 -30.16 4.61 -10.19
CA LEU A 17 -30.68 4.18 -11.49
C LEU A 17 -32.15 3.78 -11.37
N ASN A 18 -32.95 4.15 -12.37
CA ASN A 18 -34.40 3.85 -12.46
C ASN A 18 -35.20 4.07 -11.15
N CYS A 19 -34.76 5.02 -10.33
CA CYS A 19 -35.40 5.33 -9.06
C CYS A 19 -36.30 6.56 -9.23
N THR A 20 -37.50 6.54 -8.65
CA THR A 20 -38.37 7.71 -8.48
C THR A 20 -38.92 7.60 -7.05
N PRO A 21 -38.72 8.57 -6.13
CA PRO A 21 -38.14 9.91 -6.28
C PRO A 21 -36.61 10.00 -6.04
N ARG A 22 -35.84 10.31 -7.10
CA ARG A 22 -34.35 10.31 -7.13
C ARG A 22 -33.70 11.13 -6.03
N TRP A 23 -34.13 12.39 -5.86
CA TRP A 23 -33.56 13.32 -4.90
C TRP A 23 -33.69 12.84 -3.46
N LYS A 24 -34.87 12.33 -3.11
CA LYS A 24 -35.14 11.81 -1.76
C LYS A 24 -34.26 10.60 -1.47
N GLU A 25 -34.12 9.67 -2.41
CA GLU A 25 -33.31 8.48 -2.21
C GLU A 25 -31.81 8.80 -2.16
N THR A 26 -31.30 9.68 -3.04
CA THR A 26 -29.91 10.15 -2.94
C THR A 26 -29.65 10.87 -1.61
N GLY A 27 -30.59 11.67 -1.11
CA GLY A 27 -30.48 12.32 0.20
C GLY A 27 -30.39 11.33 1.36
N LYS A 28 -31.13 10.22 1.31
CA LYS A 28 -31.02 9.14 2.31
C LYS A 28 -29.66 8.45 2.26
N ILE A 29 -29.17 8.12 1.05
CA ILE A 29 -27.86 7.46 0.88
C ILE A 29 -26.75 8.39 1.36
N TYR A 30 -26.79 9.68 0.99
CA TYR A 30 -25.87 10.70 1.50
C TYR A 30 -25.84 10.73 3.03
N LYS A 31 -27.02 10.84 3.66
CA LYS A 31 -27.13 10.88 5.13
C LYS A 31 -26.58 9.61 5.76
N TYR A 32 -26.91 8.44 5.20
CA TYR A 32 -26.39 7.17 5.70
C TYR A 32 -24.87 7.10 5.62
N VAL A 33 -24.27 7.46 4.48
CA VAL A 33 -22.80 7.46 4.33
C VAL A 33 -22.16 8.42 5.34
N LYS A 34 -22.66 9.65 5.43
CA LYS A 34 -22.14 10.67 6.35
C LYS A 34 -22.21 10.25 7.82
N ASP A 35 -23.31 9.61 8.23
CA ASP A 35 -23.51 9.24 9.63
C ASP A 35 -22.70 7.98 10.03
N ASN A 36 -22.37 7.11 9.06
CA ASN A 36 -21.79 5.78 9.35
C ASN A 36 -20.33 5.61 8.94
N TYR A 37 -19.81 6.48 8.08
CA TYR A 37 -18.45 6.37 7.54
C TYR A 37 -17.64 7.65 7.80
N SER A 38 -16.34 7.48 7.96
CA SER A 38 -15.35 8.57 8.00
C SER A 38 -14.07 8.13 7.32
N TYR A 39 -13.35 9.07 6.71
CA TYR A 39 -12.03 8.79 6.16
C TYR A 39 -11.02 8.62 7.29
N LYS A 40 -10.33 7.48 7.30
CA LYS A 40 -9.29 7.18 8.30
C LYS A 40 -7.96 6.98 7.60
N LYS A 41 -6.93 7.66 8.09
CA LYS A 41 -5.54 7.41 7.72
C LYS A 41 -5.05 6.16 8.45
N LEU A 42 -4.83 5.08 7.73
CA LEU A 42 -4.49 3.77 8.28
C LEU A 42 -2.99 3.49 8.23
N CYS A 43 -2.29 4.07 7.27
CA CYS A 43 -0.83 4.03 7.15
C CYS A 43 -0.32 5.35 6.58
N SER A 44 0.90 5.73 6.95
CA SER A 44 1.61 6.85 6.36
C SER A 44 2.88 6.42 5.62
N VAL A 45 3.25 7.17 4.59
CA VAL A 45 4.53 7.00 3.87
C VAL A 45 5.74 7.05 4.81
N ASN A 46 5.61 7.78 5.92
CA ASN A 46 6.64 7.94 6.93
C ASN A 46 6.59 6.89 8.06
N ASP A 47 5.67 5.93 7.98
CA ASP A 47 5.59 4.87 8.99
C ASP A 47 6.87 4.02 8.99
N ASN A 48 7.24 3.55 10.19
CA ASN A 48 8.38 2.65 10.36
C ASN A 48 8.03 1.24 9.84
N ILE A 49 8.13 1.07 8.52
CA ILE A 49 7.89 -0.22 7.85
C ILE A 49 9.05 -1.18 8.15
N PRO A 50 8.77 -2.45 8.48
CA PRO A 50 9.81 -3.45 8.70
C PRO A 50 10.77 -3.52 7.52
N LYS A 51 12.08 -3.50 7.81
CA LYS A 51 13.10 -3.77 6.79
C LYS A 51 12.98 -5.21 6.33
N ALA A 52 13.19 -5.45 5.05
CA ALA A 52 13.24 -6.80 4.52
C ALA A 52 14.68 -7.26 4.30
N ALA A 53 15.02 -8.43 4.83
CA ALA A 53 16.29 -9.08 4.55
C ALA A 53 16.24 -9.71 3.16
N ILE A 54 17.11 -9.26 2.26
CA ILE A 54 17.19 -9.77 0.88
C ILE A 54 18.26 -10.85 0.74
N ASN A 55 19.28 -10.83 1.60
CA ASN A 55 20.27 -11.88 1.73
C ASN A 55 20.82 -11.88 3.16
N LYS A 56 21.85 -12.70 3.45
CA LYS A 56 22.44 -12.81 4.79
C LYS A 56 23.07 -11.52 5.33
N LYS A 57 23.33 -10.52 4.48
CA LYS A 57 24.11 -9.31 4.82
C LYS A 57 23.34 -8.01 4.56
N ASP A 58 22.42 -8.02 3.59
CA ASP A 58 21.78 -6.82 3.08
C ASP A 58 20.29 -6.78 3.42
N ASN A 59 19.85 -5.61 3.90
CA ASN A 59 18.46 -5.28 4.15
C ASN A 59 18.03 -4.15 3.22
N VAL A 60 16.76 -4.19 2.79
CA VAL A 60 16.14 -3.13 2.01
C VAL A 60 15.19 -2.31 2.87
N LYS A 61 15.15 -1.01 2.60
CA LYS A 61 14.15 -0.09 3.14
C LYS A 61 12.94 -0.09 2.22
N LEU A 62 11.77 -0.26 2.81
CA LEU A 62 10.50 -0.25 2.11
C LEU A 62 9.71 1.01 2.51
N SER A 63 8.91 1.54 1.59
CA SER A 63 7.93 2.58 1.87
C SER A 63 6.62 2.35 1.13
N LEU A 64 5.61 3.11 1.52
CA LEU A 64 4.42 3.29 0.71
C LEU A 64 4.69 4.33 -0.37
N LYS A 65 3.89 4.29 -1.43
CA LYS A 65 3.90 5.32 -2.47
C LYS A 65 3.20 6.58 -1.98
N GLU A 66 2.10 6.40 -1.26
CA GLU A 66 1.27 7.45 -0.69
C GLU A 66 0.66 6.98 0.65
N ASP A 67 0.02 7.90 1.36
CA ASP A 67 -0.66 7.56 2.61
C ASP A 67 -1.91 6.71 2.29
N ILE A 68 -2.17 5.67 3.08
CA ILE A 68 -3.37 4.86 2.93
C ILE A 68 -4.49 5.52 3.73
N VAL A 69 -5.40 6.20 3.01
CA VAL A 69 -6.60 6.82 3.58
C VAL A 69 -7.82 6.16 2.96
N LEU A 70 -8.64 5.51 3.78
CA LEU A 70 -9.82 4.76 3.32
C LEU A 70 -11.10 5.23 4.03
N PRO A 71 -12.26 5.21 3.34
CA PRO A 71 -13.55 5.40 3.99
C PRO A 71 -13.85 4.17 4.86
N CYS A 72 -13.96 4.39 6.17
CA CYS A 72 -14.10 3.35 7.18
C CYS A 72 -15.39 3.52 7.95
N GLU A 73 -16.05 2.42 8.30
CA GLU A 73 -17.18 2.45 9.20
C GLU A 73 -16.74 2.94 10.59
N ASN A 74 -17.52 3.84 11.17
CA ASN A 74 -17.16 4.51 12.42
C ASN A 74 -16.99 3.50 13.58
N ASN A 75 -17.82 2.45 13.62
CA ASN A 75 -17.91 1.48 14.71
C ASN A 75 -17.20 0.14 14.41
N LYS A 76 -16.20 0.14 13.53
CA LYS A 76 -15.48 -1.07 13.11
C LYS A 76 -13.98 -0.92 13.33
N ASN A 77 -13.35 -2.06 13.63
CA ASN A 77 -11.91 -2.14 13.86
C ASN A 77 -11.18 -2.45 12.56
N TYR A 78 -10.10 -1.70 12.33
CA TYR A 78 -9.22 -1.85 11.18
C TYR A 78 -7.80 -2.12 11.67
N THR A 79 -7.13 -3.08 11.06
CA THR A 79 -5.75 -3.42 11.40
C THR A 79 -4.89 -3.49 10.15
N THR A 80 -3.63 -3.10 10.29
CA THR A 80 -2.64 -3.12 9.21
C THR A 80 -1.64 -4.23 9.46
N LYS A 81 -1.29 -5.01 8.42
CA LYS A 81 -0.23 -6.01 8.45
C LYS A 81 0.71 -5.83 7.26
N TYR A 82 2.02 -5.93 7.52
CA TYR A 82 3.03 -5.97 6.47
C TYR A 82 3.38 -7.42 6.14
N VAL A 83 3.26 -7.80 4.88
CA VAL A 83 3.59 -9.13 4.38
C VAL A 83 4.84 -9.03 3.53
N ILE A 84 5.96 -9.46 4.12
CA ILE A 84 7.28 -9.40 3.51
C ILE A 84 7.71 -10.81 3.08
N PRO A 85 7.98 -11.06 1.78
CA PRO A 85 8.47 -12.34 1.30
C PRO A 85 9.82 -12.70 1.92
N LYS A 86 9.96 -13.94 2.40
CA LYS A 86 11.22 -14.50 2.89
C LYS A 86 11.98 -15.17 1.75
N ILE A 87 12.40 -14.39 0.76
CA ILE A 87 13.15 -14.88 -0.40
C ILE A 87 14.51 -14.20 -0.47
N SER A 88 15.52 -14.93 -0.98
CA SER A 88 16.83 -14.34 -1.23
C SER A 88 16.93 -13.88 -2.68
N LEU A 89 17.19 -12.59 -2.90
CA LEU A 89 17.39 -12.03 -4.24
C LEU A 89 18.85 -11.59 -4.42
N LYS A 90 19.38 -11.76 -5.62
CA LYS A 90 20.73 -11.29 -5.98
C LYS A 90 20.78 -9.79 -6.25
N LYS A 91 19.65 -9.20 -6.65
CA LYS A 91 19.55 -7.79 -7.04
C LYS A 91 18.14 -7.26 -6.72
N ILE A 92 18.08 -6.05 -6.19
CA ILE A 92 16.84 -5.24 -6.10
C ILE A 92 17.18 -3.78 -6.39
N ASN A 93 16.28 -3.08 -7.07
CA ASN A 93 16.45 -1.67 -7.40
C ASN A 93 15.43 -0.82 -6.66
N LYS A 94 15.77 0.45 -6.46
CA LYS A 94 14.85 1.48 -6.00
C LYS A 94 13.70 1.59 -6.99
N GLY A 95 12.48 1.61 -6.47
CA GLY A 95 11.26 1.63 -7.26
C GLY A 95 10.66 0.25 -7.52
N ASP A 96 11.41 -0.84 -7.28
CA ASP A 96 10.86 -2.19 -7.37
C ASP A 96 9.80 -2.40 -6.27
N GLU A 97 8.80 -3.22 -6.57
CA GLU A 97 7.81 -3.66 -5.59
C GLU A 97 8.36 -4.84 -4.77
N PHE A 98 8.26 -4.79 -3.45
CA PHE A 98 8.73 -5.86 -2.58
C PHE A 98 7.90 -6.00 -1.31
N GLY A 99 7.07 -7.05 -1.28
CA GLY A 99 6.09 -7.24 -0.23
C GLY A 99 4.89 -6.31 -0.38
N LYS A 100 4.02 -6.31 0.63
CA LYS A 100 2.77 -5.57 0.59
C LYS A 100 2.33 -5.15 1.98
N VAL A 101 1.58 -4.05 2.03
CA VAL A 101 0.77 -3.68 3.17
C VAL A 101 -0.65 -4.19 2.93
N GLN A 102 -1.30 -4.62 4.00
CA GLN A 102 -2.67 -5.14 3.97
C GLN A 102 -3.48 -4.51 5.09
N VAL A 103 -4.67 -4.04 4.76
CA VAL A 103 -5.66 -3.55 5.72
C VAL A 103 -6.75 -4.60 5.88
N TYR A 104 -7.07 -4.93 7.12
CA TYR A 104 -8.11 -5.87 7.49
C TYR A 104 -9.23 -5.16 8.25
N LYS A 105 -10.48 -5.46 7.92
CA LYS A 105 -11.68 -5.10 8.67
C LYS A 105 -12.20 -6.37 9.35
N GLU A 106 -12.19 -6.43 10.68
CA GLU A 106 -12.68 -7.61 11.43
C GLU A 106 -12.13 -8.93 10.86
N ASP A 107 -10.80 -9.01 10.71
CA ASP A 107 -10.05 -10.14 10.15
C ASP A 107 -10.28 -10.48 8.67
N LYS A 108 -11.13 -9.72 7.95
CA LYS A 108 -11.29 -9.83 6.50
C LYS A 108 -10.39 -8.84 5.78
N LEU A 109 -9.62 -9.32 4.80
CA LEU A 109 -8.80 -8.46 3.94
C LEU A 109 -9.71 -7.48 3.18
N LEU A 110 -9.48 -6.19 3.36
CA LEU A 110 -10.23 -5.11 2.73
C LEU A 110 -9.44 -4.43 1.61
N TYR A 111 -8.16 -4.17 1.86
CA TYR A 111 -7.28 -3.44 0.95
C TYR A 111 -5.87 -4.02 1.00
N SER A 112 -5.17 -3.96 -0.13
CA SER A 112 -3.78 -4.40 -0.25
C SER A 112 -3.08 -3.64 -1.37
N GLU A 113 -1.85 -3.23 -1.12
CA GLU A 113 -1.01 -2.58 -2.13
C GLU A 113 0.47 -2.95 -1.93
N PRO A 114 1.30 -2.87 -2.99
CA PRO A 114 2.71 -3.19 -2.91
C PRO A 114 3.49 -2.15 -2.09
N LEU A 115 4.53 -2.62 -1.41
CA LEU A 115 5.55 -1.75 -0.82
C LEU A 115 6.64 -1.46 -1.86
N ILE A 116 7.16 -0.24 -1.85
CA ILE A 116 8.18 0.22 -2.80
C ILE A 116 9.56 0.22 -2.14
N VAL A 117 10.56 -0.25 -2.89
CA VAL A 117 11.95 -0.27 -2.47
C VAL A 117 12.57 1.14 -2.56
N ASN A 118 13.16 1.60 -1.47
CA ASN A 118 13.76 2.94 -1.38
C ASN A 118 15.26 3.01 -1.63
N ASN A 119 15.95 1.88 -1.72
CA ASN A 119 17.38 1.81 -1.96
C ASN A 119 17.75 0.68 -2.92
N ASN A 120 18.78 0.94 -3.74
CA ASN A 120 19.36 -0.08 -4.61
C ASN A 120 20.25 -1.03 -3.81
N ILE A 121 20.15 -2.33 -4.07
CA ILE A 121 21.12 -3.33 -3.60
C ILE A 121 21.61 -4.10 -4.83
N LYS A 122 22.91 -3.95 -5.13
CA LYS A 122 23.61 -4.71 -6.17
C LYS A 122 24.57 -5.68 -5.49
N GLU A 123 24.64 -6.90 -6.03
CA GLU A 123 25.69 -7.85 -5.66
C GLU A 123 27.05 -7.15 -5.84
N LYS A 124 27.82 -7.00 -4.76
CA LYS A 124 29.20 -6.52 -4.86
C LYS A 124 29.96 -7.59 -5.64
N SER A 125 30.36 -7.31 -6.87
CA SER A 125 31.33 -8.19 -7.54
C SER A 125 32.54 -8.28 -6.64
N SER A 126 32.87 -9.49 -6.23
CA SER A 126 33.99 -9.67 -5.32
C SER A 126 35.23 -9.18 -6.06
N ILE A 127 36.09 -8.41 -5.39
CA ILE A 127 37.38 -7.94 -5.94
C ILE A 127 38.18 -9.15 -6.51
N ILE A 128 37.90 -10.33 -5.95
CA ILE A 128 38.36 -11.65 -6.36
C ILE A 128 37.99 -12.01 -7.82
N ASP A 129 36.79 -11.65 -8.31
CA ASP A 129 36.37 -11.94 -9.70
C ASP A 129 37.16 -11.11 -10.73
N LYS A 130 37.61 -9.91 -10.34
CA LYS A 130 38.53 -9.10 -11.17
C LYS A 130 39.95 -9.67 -11.14
N PHE A 131 40.38 -10.18 -9.99
CA PHE A 131 41.71 -10.78 -9.82
C PHE A 131 41.87 -12.09 -10.61
N PHE A 132 40.87 -12.99 -10.56
CA PHE A 132 40.93 -14.26 -11.31
C PHE A 132 40.69 -14.12 -12.82
N LYS A 133 40.04 -13.05 -13.28
CA LYS A 133 39.97 -12.73 -14.72
C LYS A 133 41.31 -12.26 -15.31
N GLY A 134 42.19 -11.69 -14.48
CA GLY A 134 43.55 -11.32 -14.89
C GLY A 134 44.50 -12.52 -15.02
N ILE A 135 44.27 -13.59 -14.26
CA ILE A 135 45.16 -14.77 -14.21
C ILE A 135 44.91 -15.77 -15.35
N LYS A 136 43.71 -15.78 -15.97
CA LYS A 136 43.40 -16.63 -17.14
C LYS A 136 43.91 -16.09 -18.49
N LYS A 137 44.66 -14.98 -18.49
CA LYS A 137 45.32 -14.40 -19.66
C LYS A 137 46.83 -14.47 -19.44
N ASN A 138 47.39 -15.68 -19.39
CA ASN A 138 48.81 -15.99 -19.61
C ASN A 138 48.92 -17.45 -20.02
#